data_AF-A0AAI9BZT2-F1
#
_entry.id   AF-A0AAI9BZT2-F1
#
_cell.length_a   1.000
_cell.length_b   1.000
_cell.length_c   1.000
_cell.angle_alpha   90.00
_cell.angle_beta   90.00
_cell.angle_gamma   90.00
#
_symmetry.space_group_name_H-M   'P 1'
#
loop_
_entity.id
_entity.type
_entity.pdbx_description
1 polymer ?
#
loop_
_entity_poly.entity_id
_entity_poly.type
_entity_poly.pdbx_seq_one_letter_code
_entity_poly.pdbx_strand_id
1 'polypeptide(L)' 'MDHRNQLDIFDHDPARLAKANRAAAEHALTDPFFSAKVRQDRHDHYIAEAERLEALAALCTPTRAADGGTHSNARNAR' A
#
# COMPACT_ATOMS: atom_id res chain seq x y z
N MET A 1 -18.90 16.69 -12.75
CA MET A 1 -18.33 16.21 -11.48
C MET A 1 -18.09 14.72 -11.66
N ASP A 2 -16.82 14.32 -11.83
CA ASP A 2 -16.44 12.96 -12.20
C ASP A 2 -16.46 12.06 -10.95
N HIS A 3 -17.34 11.06 -10.92
CA HIS A 3 -17.56 10.14 -9.80
C HIS A 3 -16.37 9.19 -9.55
N ARG A 4 -15.38 9.17 -10.46
CA ARG A 4 -14.16 8.36 -10.31
C ARG A 4 -13.25 8.86 -9.18
N ASN A 5 -13.30 10.15 -8.83
CA ASN A 5 -12.52 10.72 -7.73
C ASN A 5 -13.01 10.29 -6.34
N GLN A 6 -14.26 9.79 -6.24
CA GLN A 6 -14.80 9.26 -4.98
C GLN A 6 -14.40 7.80 -4.73
N LEU A 7 -13.99 7.05 -5.77
CA LEU A 7 -13.52 5.67 -5.62
C LEU A 7 -12.04 5.60 -5.23
N ASP A 8 -11.22 6.62 -5.54
CA ASP A 8 -9.82 6.73 -5.08
C ASP A 8 -9.71 6.98 -3.55
N ILE A 9 -10.82 7.32 -2.87
CA ILE A 9 -10.90 7.37 -1.41
C ILE A 9 -11.00 5.96 -0.79
N PHE A 10 -11.57 5.00 -1.53
CA PHE A 10 -11.77 3.63 -1.07
C PHE A 10 -10.74 2.64 -1.61
N ASP A 11 -9.92 3.04 -2.59
CA ASP A 11 -8.71 2.30 -2.98
C ASP A 11 -7.67 2.39 -1.85
N HIS A 12 -7.86 1.54 -0.84
CA HIS A 12 -6.88 1.21 0.18
C HIS A 12 -5.75 0.39 -0.45
N ASP A 13 -5.10 0.91 -1.50
CA ASP A 13 -3.87 0.33 -2.03
C ASP A 13 -2.79 0.47 -0.94
N PRO A 14 -2.39 -0.64 -0.28
CA PRO A 14 -1.44 -0.57 0.82
C PRO A 14 -0.08 -0.02 0.33
N ALA A 15 0.28 -0.21 -0.95
CA ALA A 15 1.51 0.34 -1.50
C ALA A 15 1.44 1.88 -1.63
N ARG A 16 0.30 2.41 -2.07
CA ARG A 16 0.07 3.87 -2.15
C ARG A 16 0.03 4.50 -0.76
N LEU A 17 -0.63 3.85 0.20
CA LEU A 17 -0.67 4.30 1.59
C LEU A 17 0.71 4.23 2.25
N ALA A 18 1.51 3.20 1.98
CA ALA A 18 2.89 3.11 2.47
C ALA A 18 3.72 4.30 1.99
N LYS A 19 3.66 4.60 0.69
CA LYS A 19 4.36 5.76 0.09
C LYS A 19 3.91 7.09 0.73
N ALA A 20 2.61 7.25 0.98
CA ALA A 20 2.08 8.45 1.65
C ALA A 20 2.63 8.59 3.08
N ASN A 21 2.71 7.48 3.83
CA ASN A 21 3.28 7.48 5.17
C ASN A 21 4.79 7.79 5.17
N ARG A 22 5.57 7.29 4.20
CA ARG A 22 6.99 7.66 4.04
C ARG A 22 7.16 9.18 3.86
N ALA A 23 6.35 9.79 2.97
CA ALA A 23 6.39 11.24 2.77
C ALA A 23 5.94 12.02 4.02
N ALA A 24 4.94 11.52 4.75
CA ALA A 24 4.50 12.11 6.01
C ALA A 24 5.59 12.03 7.11
N ALA A 25 6.37 10.94 7.15
CA ALA A 25 7.49 10.79 8.08
C ALA A 25 8.56 11.86 7.84
N GLU A 26 8.97 12.06 6.60
CA GLU A 26 9.93 13.11 6.22
C GLU A 26 9.41 14.50 6.61
N HIS A 27 8.14 14.78 6.34
CA HIS A 27 7.54 16.06 6.69
C HIS A 27 7.45 16.28 8.20
N ALA A 28 7.14 15.23 8.98
CA ALA A 28 7.01 15.30 10.43
C ALA A 28 8.29 15.80 11.12
N LEU A 29 9.47 15.47 10.57
CA LEU A 29 10.76 15.97 11.09
C LEU A 29 10.95 17.47 10.90
N THR A 30 10.20 18.12 10.01
CA THR A 30 10.34 19.55 9.68
C THR A 30 9.19 20.41 10.19
N ASP A 31 8.17 19.79 10.79
CA ASP A 31 6.94 20.47 11.18
C ASP A 31 7.16 21.48 12.34
N PRO A 32 7.07 22.79 12.09
CA PRO A 32 7.47 23.81 13.05
C PRO A 32 6.52 23.93 14.26
N PHE A 33 5.33 23.31 14.19
CA PHE A 33 4.34 23.40 15.26
C PHE A 33 4.58 22.40 16.40
N PHE A 34 5.52 21.47 16.23
CA PHE A 34 5.79 20.41 17.20
C PHE A 34 7.20 20.50 17.79
N SER A 35 7.33 20.11 19.06
CA SER A 35 8.63 19.97 19.70
C SER A 35 9.48 18.91 19.01
N ALA A 36 10.80 18.97 19.15
CA ALA A 36 11.71 17.99 18.55
C ALA A 36 11.35 16.54 18.92
N LYS A 37 10.97 16.28 20.18
CA LYS A 37 10.51 14.96 20.61
C LYS A 37 9.24 14.52 19.88
N VAL A 38 8.23 15.39 19.81
CA VAL A 38 6.97 15.04 19.16
C VAL A 38 7.15 14.85 17.65
N ARG A 39 8.03 15.62 17.00
CA ARG A 39 8.40 15.40 15.60
C ARG A 39 9.02 14.01 15.39
N GLN A 40 9.93 13.59 16.29
CA GLN A 40 10.53 12.26 16.24
C GLN A 40 9.49 11.16 16.48
N ASP A 41 8.65 11.29 17.53
CA ASP A 41 7.59 10.32 17.83
C ASP A 41 6.62 10.16 16.62
N ARG A 42 6.29 11.26 15.94
CA ARG A 42 5.44 11.25 14.73
C ARG A 42 6.15 10.62 13.53
N HIS A 43 7.41 10.95 13.30
CA HIS A 43 8.22 10.33 12.26
C HIS A 43 8.25 8.81 12.45
N ASP A 44 8.54 8.34 13.66
CA ASP A 44 8.67 6.92 13.97
C ASP A 44 7.33 6.19 13.79
N HIS A 45 6.23 6.83 14.17
CA HIS A 45 4.89 6.32 13.91
C HIS A 45 4.61 6.13 12.42
N TYR A 46 4.88 7.15 11.59
CA TYR A 46 4.65 7.06 10.15
C TYR A 46 5.57 6.04 9.47
N ILE A 47 6.81 5.88 9.93
CA ILE A 47 7.71 4.83 9.44
C ILE A 47 7.14 3.44 9.77
N ALA A 48 6.73 3.21 11.01
CA ALA A 48 6.17 1.91 11.42
C ALA A 48 4.89 1.55 10.63
N GLU A 49 4.01 2.53 10.37
CA GLU A 49 2.80 2.29 9.56
C GLU A 49 3.15 2.06 8.09
N ALA A 50 4.14 2.76 7.53
CA ALA A 50 4.63 2.49 6.18
C ALA A 50 5.14 1.06 6.03
N GLU A 51 5.95 0.58 6.96
CA GLU A 51 6.48 -0.79 6.97
C GLU A 51 5.36 -1.83 7.07
N ARG A 52 4.36 -1.59 7.94
CA ARG A 52 3.17 -2.46 8.05
C ARG A 52 2.41 -2.54 6.73
N LEU A 53 2.24 -1.41 6.05
CA LEU A 53 1.53 -1.32 4.78
C LEU A 53 2.33 -1.92 3.61
N GLU A 54 3.66 -1.80 3.60
CA GLU A 54 4.54 -2.47 2.65
C GLU A 54 4.43 -4.00 2.78
N ALA A 55 4.43 -4.51 4.02
CA ALA A 55 4.20 -5.93 4.29
C ALA A 55 2.81 -6.38 3.81
N LEU A 56 1.77 -5.57 4.02
CA LEU A 56 0.42 -5.86 3.54
C LEU A 56 0.34 -5.85 2.00
N ALA A 57 0.99 -4.88 1.35
CA ALA A 57 1.05 -4.80 -0.11
C ALA A 57 1.71 -6.06 -0.72
N ALA A 58 2.77 -6.56 -0.10
CA ALA A 58 3.43 -7.79 -0.51
C ALA A 58 2.51 -9.02 -0.43
N LEU A 59 1.60 -9.05 0.54
CA LEU A 59 0.59 -10.12 0.68
C LEU A 59 -0.57 -9.97 -0.32
N CYS A 60 -0.97 -8.75 -0.63
CA CYS A 60 -2.08 -8.46 -1.54
C CYS A 60 -1.70 -8.53 -3.02
N THR A 61 -0.41 -8.46 -3.35
CA THR A 61 0.05 -8.71 -4.72
C THR A 61 -0.21 -10.18 -5.02
N PRO A 62 -1.14 -10.52 -5.94
CA PRO A 62 -1.44 -11.92 -6.20
C PRO A 62 -0.14 -12.60 -6.61
N THR A 63 0.21 -13.67 -5.89
CA THR A 63 1.22 -14.64 -6.33
C THR A 63 0.77 -15.17 -7.70
N ARG A 64 1.14 -14.46 -8.76
CA ARG A 64 1.02 -14.92 -10.15
C ARG A 64 2.19 -15.86 -10.42
N ALA A 65 2.29 -16.95 -9.66
CA ALA A 65 3.37 -17.93 -9.84
C ALA A 65 3.08 -19.35 -9.31
N ALA A 66 1.86 -19.65 -8.85
CA ALA A 66 1.49 -21.01 -8.50
C ALA A 66 0.03 -21.25 -8.89
N ASP A 67 -0.21 -21.47 -10.19
CA ASP A 67 -1.24 -22.39 -10.69
C ASP A 67 -1.16 -22.43 -12.22
N GLY A 68 -0.07 -23.01 -12.70
CA GLY A 68 0.04 -23.55 -14.06
C GLY A 68 -0.81 -24.82 -14.22
N GLY A 69 -2.09 -24.74 -13.88
CA GLY A 69 -3.06 -25.82 -14.07
C GLY A 69 -3.52 -25.88 -15.52
N THR A 70 -2.73 -26.54 -16.38
CA THR A 70 -3.10 -26.93 -17.74
C THR A 70 -4.45 -27.66 -17.75
N HIS A 71 -5.53 -26.96 -18.12
CA HIS A 71 -6.79 -27.59 -18.53
C HIS A 71 -6.95 -27.41 -20.05
N SER A 72 -6.17 -28.17 -20.82
CA SER A 72 -6.49 -28.41 -22.23
C SER A 72 -7.65 -29.40 -22.28
N ASN A 73 -8.87 -28.90 -22.48
CA ASN A 73 -10.06 -29.72 -22.68
C ASN A 73 -10.01 -30.32 -24.10
N ALA A 74 -9.33 -31.45 -24.24
CA ALA A 74 -9.35 -32.26 -25.45
C ALA A 74 -10.64 -33.10 -25.48
N ARG A 75 -11.73 -32.54 -26.01
CA ARG A 75 -12.90 -33.32 -26.45
C ARG A 75 -13.46 -32.77 -27.76
N ASN A 76 -12.78 -33.10 -28.84
CA ASN A 76 -13.42 -33.25 -30.14
C ASN A 76 -12.79 -34.45 -30.85
N ALA A 77 -13.35 -35.63 -30.60
CA ALA A 77 -13.22 -36.82 -31.44
C ALA A 77 -14.68 -37.15 -31.84
N ARG A 78 -15.04 -36.75 -33.06
CA ARG A 78 -15.25 -37.63 -34.23
C ARG A 78 -16.59 -38.35 -34.18
#